data_AF-A0A521KA34-F1
#
_entry.id   AF-A0A521KA34-F1
#
_cell.length_a   1.000
_cell.length_b   1.000
_cell.length_c   1.000
_cell.angle_alpha   90.00
_cell.angle_beta   90.00
_cell.angle_gamma   90.00
#
_symmetry.space_group_name_H-M   'P 1'
#
loop_
_entity.id
_entity.type
_entity.pdbx_description
1 polymer ?
#
loop_
_entity_poly.entity_id
_entity_poly.type
_entity_poly.pdbx_seq_one_letter_code
_entity_poly.pdbx_strand_id
1 'polypeptide(L)'
;MPEGYRRKLIEVAIPLDDINRESAREKAIRHGHPSTLHLWWARRPLASARAVLFCSLIDDPGEEGVPQGLLDRIDALAKPEMTLEEWEALDEAEQRRRRLFQFIALLVKWESTNNEGVLNTARELIRAAFPDGGPPPVLDPFCGGGSIPLEAQRLGLEAYGSDLNPVAVLITKALIEIPPRFADRPPVNPDHRVRTMGTSAEWRGAAGIQADVRWYGAWIREEAWKRIGRLYPKGSNGETVIAWLWARTVKCPNPACGADLPLVRSFWLSKKKGRESWIEPVVDRKKKAVSFEVRTGRAEEGTDSGTKPGATDFACPVCEGLTKTAYVREEGMAGRLSERALAVVTEGKRQRTYLSPQQSVTGYELTTDEEHRVEDARSRQLVGATPQHLTGGTCYGYGLTTWGALFTPRQLVALTTFSDLIGEARDLAQRHAIEAGLSASEPGFADGGTGAEAYADGIATYL
;
A
#
# COMPACT_ATOMS: atom_id res chain seq x y z
N MET A 1 37.09 -5.60 -24.03
CA MET A 1 36.37 -6.68 -23.33
C MET A 1 37.40 -7.73 -22.94
N PRO A 2 37.28 -8.38 -21.78
CA PRO A 2 38.14 -9.52 -21.43
C PRO A 2 38.08 -10.57 -22.55
N GLU A 3 39.18 -11.28 -22.77
CA GLU A 3 39.24 -12.38 -23.71
C GLU A 3 38.21 -13.46 -23.33
N GLY A 4 37.37 -13.88 -24.29
CA GLY A 4 36.29 -14.84 -24.04
C GLY A 4 34.97 -14.25 -23.50
N TYR A 5 34.81 -12.93 -23.45
CA TYR A 5 33.53 -12.29 -23.11
C TYR A 5 32.54 -12.36 -24.27
N ARG A 6 31.34 -12.90 -24.02
CA ARG A 6 30.20 -12.90 -24.96
C ARG A 6 29.25 -11.77 -24.57
N ARG A 7 28.90 -10.92 -25.54
CA ARG A 7 27.90 -9.86 -25.31
C ARG A 7 26.57 -10.47 -24.88
N LYS A 8 25.92 -9.84 -23.91
CA LYS A 8 24.58 -10.18 -23.45
C LYS A 8 23.52 -9.47 -24.27
N LEU A 9 22.31 -10.00 -24.32
CA LEU A 9 21.20 -9.38 -25.06
C LEU A 9 20.98 -7.91 -24.66
N ILE A 10 21.15 -7.59 -23.37
CA ILE A 10 21.00 -6.22 -22.86
C ILE A 10 21.99 -5.22 -23.48
N GLU A 11 23.14 -5.67 -23.97
CA GLU A 11 24.17 -4.84 -24.60
C GLU A 11 23.99 -4.68 -26.11
N VAL A 12 23.12 -5.50 -26.71
CA VAL A 12 22.88 -5.52 -28.16
C VAL A 12 21.52 -4.93 -28.48
N ALA A 13 20.45 -5.64 -28.13
CA ALA A 13 19.07 -5.21 -28.37
C ALA A 13 18.09 -6.03 -27.53
N ILE A 14 17.02 -5.38 -27.06
CA ILE A 14 15.89 -5.97 -26.34
C ILE A 14 14.59 -5.33 -26.82
N PRO A 15 13.41 -5.97 -26.65
CA PRO A 15 12.14 -5.42 -27.13
C PRO A 15 11.63 -4.30 -26.19
N LEU A 16 12.25 -3.12 -26.29
CA LEU A 16 12.00 -1.96 -25.42
C LEU A 16 10.53 -1.51 -25.46
N ASP A 17 9.89 -1.54 -26.63
CA ASP A 17 8.49 -1.13 -26.76
C ASP A 17 7.54 -2.01 -25.95
N ASP A 18 7.75 -3.34 -25.98
CA ASP A 18 6.97 -4.28 -25.18
C ASP A 18 7.22 -4.11 -23.68
N ILE A 19 8.50 -3.96 -23.30
CA ILE A 19 8.89 -3.74 -21.90
C ILE A 19 8.28 -2.44 -21.36
N ASN A 20 8.36 -1.35 -22.13
CA ASN A 20 7.82 -0.04 -21.76
C ASN A 20 6.29 -0.06 -21.66
N ARG A 21 5.62 -0.72 -22.61
CA ARG A 21 4.16 -0.86 -22.61
C ARG A 21 3.67 -1.61 -21.36
N GLU A 22 4.25 -2.76 -21.03
CA GLU A 22 3.85 -3.52 -19.85
C GLU A 22 4.23 -2.80 -18.54
N SER A 23 5.39 -2.13 -18.50
CA SER A 23 5.80 -1.31 -17.35
C SER A 23 4.85 -0.13 -17.09
N ALA A 24 4.30 0.48 -18.15
CA ALA A 24 3.29 1.52 -18.03
C ALA A 24 1.93 0.95 -17.58
N ARG A 25 1.53 -0.20 -18.14
CA ARG A 25 0.28 -0.91 -17.79
C ARG A 25 0.23 -1.32 -16.33
N GLU A 26 1.36 -1.75 -15.75
CA GLU A 26 1.48 -2.16 -14.35
C GLU A 26 0.98 -1.09 -13.36
N LYS A 27 1.16 0.19 -13.67
CA LYS A 27 0.70 1.32 -12.82
C LYS A 27 -0.82 1.37 -12.64
N ALA A 28 -1.57 0.76 -13.55
CA ALA A 28 -3.04 0.69 -13.52
C ALA A 28 -3.57 -0.56 -12.81
N ILE A 29 -2.70 -1.51 -12.44
CA ILE A 29 -3.11 -2.76 -11.79
C ILE A 29 -3.50 -2.46 -10.34
N ARG A 30 -4.68 -2.95 -9.95
CA ARG A 30 -5.29 -2.72 -8.63
C ARG A 30 -5.52 -3.98 -7.81
N HIS A 31 -5.15 -5.14 -8.34
CA HIS A 31 -5.30 -6.43 -7.67
C HIS A 31 -4.05 -7.30 -7.90
N GLY A 32 -3.59 -7.97 -6.84
CA GLY A 32 -2.46 -8.92 -6.90
C GLY A 32 -1.07 -8.30 -7.04
N HIS A 33 -0.97 -7.00 -7.32
CA HIS A 33 0.30 -6.29 -7.41
C HIS A 33 0.85 -5.96 -6.01
N PRO A 34 2.16 -6.14 -5.73
CA PRO A 34 2.74 -5.82 -4.42
C PRO A 34 2.44 -4.40 -3.88
N SER A 35 2.21 -3.43 -4.77
CA SER A 35 1.80 -2.06 -4.38
C SER A 35 0.42 -1.94 -3.77
N THR A 36 -0.43 -2.96 -3.93
CA THR A 36 -1.75 -2.99 -3.31
C THR A 36 -1.71 -3.54 -1.89
N LEU A 37 -0.59 -4.18 -1.48
CA LEU A 37 -0.32 -4.56 -0.09
C LEU A 37 0.31 -3.39 0.66
N HIS A 38 1.43 -2.86 0.15
CA HIS A 38 2.05 -1.64 0.69
C HIS A 38 2.68 -0.80 -0.44
N LEU A 39 2.43 0.51 -0.42
CA LEU A 39 3.01 1.44 -1.38
C LEU A 39 4.47 1.73 -1.00
N TRP A 40 5.39 1.49 -1.93
CA TRP A 40 6.77 2.00 -1.84
C TRP A 40 6.96 3.05 -2.94
N TRP A 41 7.36 4.26 -2.54
CA TRP A 41 7.33 5.44 -3.43
C TRP A 41 8.28 5.35 -4.63
N ALA A 42 9.33 4.54 -4.55
CA ALA A 42 10.32 4.36 -5.61
C ALA A 42 10.35 2.92 -6.15
N ARG A 43 9.20 2.23 -6.18
CA ARG A 43 9.14 0.84 -6.69
C ARG A 43 9.42 0.79 -8.19
N ARG A 44 10.40 -0.02 -8.60
CA ARG A 44 10.70 -0.29 -10.01
C ARG A 44 9.62 -1.20 -10.62
N PRO A 45 9.20 -0.97 -11.89
CA PRO A 45 8.26 -1.86 -12.55
C PRO A 45 8.78 -3.31 -12.61
N LEU A 46 7.92 -4.27 -12.29
CA LEU A 46 8.28 -5.70 -12.29
C LEU A 46 8.61 -6.18 -13.70
N ALA A 47 7.85 -5.73 -14.71
CA ALA A 47 8.13 -6.03 -16.12
C ALA A 47 9.57 -5.64 -16.53
N SER A 48 10.00 -4.43 -16.16
CA SER A 48 11.36 -3.94 -16.41
C SER A 48 12.41 -4.76 -15.64
N ALA A 49 12.19 -5.01 -14.35
CA ALA A 49 13.12 -5.79 -13.53
C ALA A 49 13.33 -7.20 -14.09
N ARG A 50 12.24 -7.89 -14.45
CA ARG A 50 12.29 -9.23 -15.06
C ARG A 50 13.05 -9.24 -16.38
N ALA A 51 12.76 -8.29 -17.27
CA ALA A 51 13.42 -8.19 -18.57
C ALA A 51 14.92 -7.94 -18.42
N VAL A 52 15.31 -6.96 -17.59
CA VAL A 52 16.71 -6.60 -17.37
C VAL A 52 17.49 -7.77 -16.77
N LEU A 53 16.92 -8.46 -15.77
CA LEU A 53 17.56 -9.65 -15.19
C LEU A 53 17.78 -10.74 -16.23
N PHE A 54 16.73 -11.09 -16.98
CA PHE A 54 16.82 -12.12 -18.02
C PHE A 54 17.84 -11.74 -19.11
N CYS A 55 17.74 -10.54 -19.67
CA CYS A 55 18.61 -10.09 -20.76
C CYS A 55 20.06 -9.82 -20.33
N SER A 56 20.33 -9.65 -19.04
CA SER A 56 21.71 -9.56 -18.51
C SER A 56 22.40 -10.92 -18.41
N LEU A 57 21.63 -12.01 -18.44
CA LEU A 57 22.13 -13.38 -18.28
C LEU A 57 22.28 -14.10 -19.61
N ILE A 58 21.36 -13.88 -20.55
CA ILE A 58 21.34 -14.53 -21.85
C ILE A 58 22.37 -13.89 -22.80
N ASP A 59 23.27 -14.71 -23.33
CA ASP A 59 24.22 -14.32 -24.38
C ASP A 59 23.47 -13.96 -25.67
N ASP A 60 23.98 -12.98 -26.42
CA ASP A 60 23.51 -12.73 -27.78
C ASP A 60 23.84 -13.95 -28.67
N PRO A 61 22.86 -14.51 -29.39
CA PRO A 61 23.05 -15.76 -30.13
C PRO A 61 23.97 -15.62 -31.35
N GLY A 62 24.39 -14.40 -31.71
CA GLY A 62 25.39 -14.14 -32.75
C GLY A 62 26.84 -14.16 -32.24
N GLU A 63 27.06 -14.27 -30.93
CA GLU A 63 28.41 -14.33 -30.36
C GLU A 63 29.05 -15.71 -30.59
N GLU A 64 30.37 -15.71 -30.75
CA GLU A 64 31.13 -16.96 -30.85
C GLU A 64 31.17 -17.69 -29.50
N GLY A 65 31.06 -19.02 -29.53
CA GLY A 65 31.18 -19.85 -28.33
C GLY A 65 29.97 -19.83 -27.40
N VAL A 66 28.80 -19.36 -27.85
CA VAL A 66 27.53 -19.52 -27.10
C VAL A 66 27.25 -21.02 -26.86
N PRO A 67 26.83 -21.43 -25.64
CA PRO A 67 26.55 -22.83 -25.37
C PRO A 67 25.52 -23.43 -26.33
N GLN A 68 25.83 -24.57 -26.95
CA GLN A 68 24.93 -25.20 -27.92
C GLN A 68 23.55 -25.50 -27.32
N GLY A 69 23.51 -25.97 -26.07
CA GLY A 69 22.24 -26.23 -25.39
C GLY A 69 21.36 -24.98 -25.18
N LEU A 70 21.95 -23.78 -25.17
CA LEU A 70 21.18 -22.54 -25.18
C LEU A 70 20.60 -22.27 -26.58
N LEU A 71 21.42 -22.41 -27.63
CA LEU A 71 20.99 -22.23 -29.02
C LEU A 71 19.84 -23.17 -29.39
N ASP A 72 19.94 -24.46 -29.05
CA ASP A 72 18.90 -25.46 -29.30
C ASP A 72 17.56 -25.08 -28.65
N ARG A 73 17.62 -24.53 -27.43
CA ARG A 73 16.44 -24.06 -26.69
C ARG A 73 15.85 -22.78 -27.27
N ILE A 74 16.69 -21.87 -27.77
CA ILE A 74 16.23 -20.68 -28.49
C ILE A 74 15.53 -21.10 -29.79
N ASP A 75 16.08 -22.07 -30.52
CA ASP A 75 15.51 -22.59 -31.76
C ASP A 75 14.14 -23.28 -31.54
N ALA A 76 13.90 -23.79 -30.33
CA ALA A 76 12.62 -24.37 -29.90
C ALA A 76 11.55 -23.33 -29.47
N LEU A 77 11.93 -22.07 -29.22
CA LEU A 77 10.96 -21.00 -28.88
C LEU A 77 10.02 -20.71 -30.04
N ALA A 78 8.81 -20.19 -29.79
CA ALA A 78 7.90 -19.83 -30.88
C ALA A 78 8.52 -18.78 -31.83
N LYS A 79 8.28 -18.95 -33.14
CA LYS A 79 8.62 -17.92 -34.13
C LYS A 79 7.77 -16.65 -33.88
N PRO A 80 8.33 -15.45 -34.11
CA PRO A 80 7.53 -14.21 -34.11
C PRO A 80 6.47 -14.24 -35.23
N GLU A 81 5.45 -13.41 -35.10
CA GLU A 81 4.50 -13.17 -36.17
C GLU A 81 5.16 -12.35 -37.29
N MET A 82 5.48 -13.01 -38.41
CA MET A 82 5.99 -12.40 -39.64
C MET A 82 5.76 -13.35 -40.83
N THR A 83 5.95 -12.84 -42.05
CA THR A 83 5.83 -13.66 -43.26
C THR A 83 7.00 -14.64 -43.40
N LEU A 84 6.79 -15.72 -44.16
CA LEU A 84 7.84 -16.70 -44.41
C LEU A 84 9.03 -16.09 -45.15
N GLU A 85 8.76 -15.21 -46.13
CA GLU A 85 9.78 -14.50 -46.91
C GLU A 85 10.64 -13.60 -46.02
N GLU A 86 10.02 -12.81 -45.13
CA GLU A 86 10.76 -12.00 -44.15
C GLU A 86 11.60 -12.86 -43.22
N TRP A 87 11.09 -14.00 -42.76
CA TRP A 87 11.81 -14.91 -41.86
C TRP A 87 13.03 -15.54 -42.53
N GLU A 88 12.89 -16.04 -43.76
CA GLU A 88 13.95 -16.71 -44.51
C GLU A 88 15.05 -15.74 -44.98
N ALA A 89 14.76 -14.44 -45.06
CA ALA A 89 15.74 -13.41 -45.37
C ALA A 89 16.70 -13.07 -44.20
N LEU A 90 16.37 -13.47 -42.97
CA LEU A 90 17.19 -13.21 -41.79
C LEU A 90 18.29 -14.26 -41.63
N ASP A 91 19.48 -13.83 -41.21
CA ASP A 91 20.52 -14.77 -40.76
C ASP A 91 20.10 -15.52 -39.48
N GLU A 92 20.78 -16.63 -39.18
CA GLU A 92 20.45 -17.48 -38.03
C GLU A 92 20.50 -16.72 -36.70
N ALA A 93 21.44 -15.79 -36.54
CA ALA A 93 21.60 -15.02 -35.32
C ALA A 93 20.42 -14.05 -35.11
N GLU A 94 19.96 -13.39 -36.16
CA GLU A 94 18.80 -12.52 -36.16
C GLU A 94 17.50 -13.32 -35.97
N GLN A 95 17.36 -14.49 -36.60
CA GLN A 95 16.23 -15.40 -36.35
C GLN A 95 16.13 -15.78 -34.87
N ARG A 96 17.25 -16.15 -34.25
CA ARG A 96 17.34 -16.47 -32.81
C ARG A 96 17.03 -15.26 -31.93
N ARG A 97 17.57 -14.09 -32.25
CA ARG A 97 17.25 -12.82 -31.55
C ARG A 97 15.75 -12.51 -31.60
N ARG A 98 15.10 -12.68 -32.75
CA ARG A 98 13.65 -12.43 -32.89
C ARG A 98 12.79 -13.38 -32.08
N ARG A 99 13.18 -14.67 -31.98
CA ARG A 99 12.52 -15.63 -31.07
C ARG A 99 12.66 -15.20 -29.61
N LEU A 100 13.85 -14.78 -29.20
CA LEU A 100 14.09 -14.24 -27.86
C LEU A 100 13.24 -12.99 -27.59
N PHE A 101 13.11 -12.07 -28.54
CA PHE A 101 12.27 -10.87 -28.38
C PHE A 101 10.79 -11.23 -28.22
N GLN A 102 10.27 -12.14 -29.04
CA GLN A 102 8.91 -12.65 -28.91
C GLN A 102 8.69 -13.30 -27.54
N PHE A 103 9.65 -14.08 -27.06
CA PHE A 103 9.59 -14.70 -25.74
C PHE A 103 9.65 -13.66 -24.62
N ILE A 104 10.54 -12.67 -24.69
CA ILE A 104 10.64 -11.58 -23.70
C ILE A 104 9.33 -10.79 -23.66
N ALA A 105 8.73 -10.48 -24.81
CA ALA A 105 7.44 -9.80 -24.89
C ALA A 105 6.31 -10.59 -24.22
N LEU A 106 6.37 -11.93 -24.23
CA LEU A 106 5.48 -12.79 -23.45
C LEU A 106 5.84 -12.79 -21.95
N LEU A 107 7.13 -12.92 -21.63
CA LEU A 107 7.67 -13.02 -20.28
C LEU A 107 7.33 -11.78 -19.44
N VAL A 108 7.34 -10.59 -20.02
CA VAL A 108 7.12 -9.32 -19.29
C VAL A 108 5.66 -9.00 -19.00
N LYS A 109 4.71 -9.72 -19.60
CA LYS A 109 3.27 -9.51 -19.36
C LYS A 109 2.91 -9.76 -17.90
N TRP A 110 1.95 -8.99 -17.39
CA TRP A 110 1.43 -9.20 -16.04
C TRP A 110 0.85 -10.60 -15.85
N GLU A 111 0.14 -11.11 -16.86
CA GLU A 111 -0.46 -12.43 -16.88
C GLU A 111 0.56 -13.57 -16.75
N SER A 112 1.81 -13.31 -17.15
CA SER A 112 2.90 -14.29 -17.09
C SER A 112 3.59 -14.34 -15.72
N THR A 113 3.30 -13.40 -14.81
CA THR A 113 3.99 -13.27 -13.51
C THR A 113 3.91 -14.51 -12.62
N ASN A 114 2.87 -15.34 -12.77
CA ASN A 114 2.68 -16.60 -12.06
C ASN A 114 2.40 -17.76 -13.04
N ASN A 115 2.76 -17.61 -14.32
CA ASN A 115 2.60 -18.67 -15.31
C ASN A 115 3.85 -19.57 -15.29
N GLU A 116 3.75 -20.71 -14.60
CA GLU A 116 4.88 -21.65 -14.46
C GLU A 116 5.41 -22.17 -15.79
N GLY A 117 4.59 -22.27 -16.84
CA GLY A 117 5.09 -22.64 -18.18
C GLY A 117 6.08 -21.62 -18.72
N VAL A 118 5.71 -20.33 -18.70
CA VAL A 118 6.57 -19.23 -19.17
C VAL A 118 7.80 -19.06 -18.27
N LEU A 119 7.62 -19.13 -16.95
CA LEU A 119 8.73 -19.01 -15.99
C LEU A 119 9.71 -20.17 -16.10
N ASN A 120 9.23 -21.40 -16.32
CA ASN A 120 10.11 -22.56 -16.53
C ASN A 120 10.90 -22.46 -17.83
N THR A 121 10.30 -21.98 -18.93
CA THR A 121 11.05 -21.66 -20.16
C THR A 121 12.18 -20.66 -19.88
N ALA A 122 11.92 -19.60 -19.12
CA ALA A 122 12.95 -18.62 -18.77
C ALA A 122 14.07 -19.23 -17.91
N ARG A 123 13.71 -20.02 -16.87
CA ARG A 123 14.66 -20.74 -16.01
C ARG A 123 15.53 -21.71 -16.81
N GLU A 124 14.94 -22.40 -17.78
CA GLU A 124 15.67 -23.35 -18.65
C GLU A 124 16.65 -22.65 -19.58
N LEU A 125 16.27 -21.53 -20.19
CA LEU A 125 17.18 -20.69 -20.98
C LEU A 125 18.33 -20.16 -20.12
N ILE A 126 18.05 -19.66 -18.93
CA ILE A 126 19.07 -19.20 -17.99
C ILE A 126 20.03 -20.34 -17.63
N ARG A 127 19.53 -21.53 -17.25
CA ARG A 127 20.41 -22.67 -16.93
C ARG A 127 21.28 -23.08 -18.12
N ALA A 128 20.72 -23.07 -19.33
CA ALA A 128 21.47 -23.41 -20.54
C ALA A 128 22.56 -22.38 -20.89
N ALA A 129 22.40 -21.12 -20.48
CA ALA A 129 23.43 -20.08 -20.61
C ALA A 129 24.63 -20.28 -19.66
N PHE A 130 24.46 -21.07 -18.59
CA PHE A 130 25.49 -21.29 -17.55
C PHE A 130 25.69 -22.79 -17.24
N PRO A 131 26.20 -23.59 -18.21
CA PRO A 131 26.32 -25.05 -18.06
C PRO A 131 27.31 -25.49 -16.94
N ASP A 132 28.33 -24.69 -16.64
CA ASP A 132 29.47 -25.09 -15.81
C ASP A 132 29.40 -24.61 -14.34
N GLY A 133 28.26 -24.12 -13.87
CA GLY A 133 28.14 -23.60 -12.49
C GLY A 133 26.84 -22.90 -12.12
N GLY A 134 25.88 -22.80 -13.04
CA GLY A 134 24.63 -22.06 -12.82
C GLY A 134 24.81 -20.54 -12.92
N PRO A 135 23.70 -19.78 -12.95
CA PRO A 135 23.76 -18.33 -13.04
C PRO A 135 24.32 -17.73 -11.74
N PRO A 136 25.04 -16.59 -11.82
CA PRO A 136 25.53 -15.90 -10.63
C PRO A 136 24.36 -15.39 -9.76
N PRO A 137 24.56 -15.25 -8.44
CA PRO A 137 23.56 -14.64 -7.56
C PRO A 137 23.33 -13.16 -7.89
N VAL A 138 22.11 -12.70 -7.68
CA VAL A 138 21.71 -11.29 -7.87
C VAL A 138 21.83 -10.55 -6.54
N LEU A 139 22.53 -9.42 -6.53
CA LEU A 139 22.61 -8.52 -5.38
C LEU A 139 21.95 -7.18 -5.70
N ASP A 140 20.93 -6.81 -4.92
CA ASP A 140 20.32 -5.48 -4.94
C ASP A 140 20.55 -4.78 -3.59
N PRO A 141 21.60 -3.95 -3.47
CA PRO A 141 21.98 -3.34 -2.20
C PRO A 141 21.03 -2.23 -1.73
N PHE A 142 20.06 -1.82 -2.57
CA PHE A 142 19.08 -0.76 -2.30
C PHE A 142 17.69 -1.19 -2.80
N CYS A 143 17.23 -2.33 -2.30
CA CYS A 143 16.11 -3.05 -2.91
C CYS A 143 14.76 -2.37 -2.74
N GLY A 144 14.62 -1.44 -1.80
CA GLY A 144 13.41 -0.67 -1.55
C GLY A 144 12.18 -1.59 -1.43
N GLY A 145 11.27 -1.49 -2.40
CA GLY A 145 10.04 -2.27 -2.43
C GLY A 145 10.18 -3.73 -2.92
N GLY A 146 11.40 -4.23 -3.13
CA GLY A 146 11.71 -5.64 -3.38
C GLY A 146 11.55 -6.14 -4.82
N SER A 147 11.42 -5.25 -5.82
CA SER A 147 11.11 -5.66 -7.20
C SER A 147 12.17 -6.56 -7.84
N ILE A 148 13.46 -6.24 -7.69
CA ILE A 148 14.55 -7.02 -8.31
C ILE A 148 14.69 -8.39 -7.63
N PRO A 149 14.79 -8.49 -6.29
CA PRO A 149 14.83 -9.80 -5.61
C PRO A 149 13.61 -10.68 -5.93
N LEU A 150 12.40 -10.10 -6.01
CA LEU A 150 11.18 -10.83 -6.35
C LEU A 150 11.24 -11.43 -7.76
N GLU A 151 11.63 -10.64 -8.76
CA GLU A 151 11.71 -11.13 -10.14
C GLU A 151 12.90 -12.08 -10.34
N ALA A 152 14.01 -11.88 -9.62
CA ALA A 152 15.12 -12.83 -9.59
C ALA A 152 14.68 -14.20 -9.06
N GLN A 153 13.95 -14.24 -7.94
CA GLN A 153 13.37 -15.47 -7.41
C GLN A 153 12.42 -16.15 -8.40
N ARG A 154 11.56 -15.39 -9.09
CA ARG A 154 10.66 -15.93 -10.14
C ARG A 154 11.44 -16.57 -11.29
N LEU A 155 12.56 -15.96 -11.69
CA LEU A 155 13.48 -16.48 -12.70
C LEU A 155 14.37 -17.64 -12.19
N GLY A 156 14.21 -18.07 -10.94
CA GLY A 156 14.98 -19.17 -10.34
C GLY A 156 16.41 -18.80 -9.97
N LEU A 157 16.68 -17.51 -9.78
CA LEU A 157 17.98 -16.99 -9.36
C LEU A 157 18.05 -16.90 -7.84
N GLU A 158 19.24 -17.17 -7.30
CA GLU A 158 19.56 -16.78 -5.95
C GLU A 158 19.64 -15.25 -5.86
N ALA A 159 18.98 -14.65 -4.86
CA ALA A 159 18.85 -13.20 -4.77
C ALA A 159 19.07 -12.72 -3.33
N TYR A 160 19.90 -11.68 -3.21
CA TYR A 160 20.21 -10.98 -1.98
C TYR A 160 19.74 -9.52 -2.11
N GLY A 161 18.89 -9.08 -1.18
CA GLY A 161 18.41 -7.70 -1.11
C GLY A 161 18.79 -7.06 0.22
N SER A 162 19.25 -5.81 0.18
CA SER A 162 19.41 -5.00 1.39
C SER A 162 18.79 -3.62 1.22
N ASP A 163 18.40 -3.01 2.34
CA ASP A 163 18.01 -1.61 2.40
C ASP A 163 18.29 -1.09 3.82
N LEU A 164 18.57 0.20 3.94
CA LEU A 164 18.73 0.85 5.25
C LEU A 164 17.38 1.08 5.93
N ASN A 165 16.32 1.25 5.14
CA ASN A 165 14.99 1.52 5.67
C ASN A 165 14.34 0.21 6.16
N PRO A 166 14.00 0.09 7.46
CA PRO A 166 13.41 -1.14 7.99
C PRO A 166 12.05 -1.49 7.36
N VAL A 167 11.30 -0.50 6.88
CA VAL A 167 10.04 -0.72 6.17
C VAL A 167 10.28 -1.35 4.78
N ALA A 168 11.33 -0.93 4.06
CA ALA A 168 11.73 -1.55 2.80
C ALA A 168 12.13 -3.02 3.01
N VAL A 169 12.94 -3.28 4.04
CA VAL A 169 13.37 -4.64 4.41
C VAL A 169 12.14 -5.50 4.74
N LEU A 170 11.21 -5.01 5.56
CA LEU A 170 10.00 -5.75 5.92
C LEU A 170 9.12 -6.07 4.70
N ILE A 171 8.88 -5.09 3.83
CA ILE A 171 8.13 -5.29 2.58
C ILE A 171 8.81 -6.36 1.72
N THR A 172 10.13 -6.29 1.57
CA THR A 172 10.89 -7.23 0.74
C THR A 172 10.82 -8.64 1.32
N LYS A 173 11.03 -8.81 2.62
CA LYS A 173 10.88 -10.10 3.32
C LYS A 173 9.48 -10.69 3.16
N ALA A 174 8.46 -9.85 3.30
CA ALA A 174 7.07 -10.26 3.10
C ALA A 174 6.77 -10.71 1.67
N LEU A 175 7.53 -10.24 0.67
CA LEU A 175 7.35 -10.65 -0.72
C LEU A 175 8.12 -11.92 -1.08
N ILE A 176 9.36 -12.07 -0.60
CA ILE A 176 10.29 -13.09 -1.14
C ILE A 176 10.69 -14.17 -0.14
N GLU A 177 10.53 -13.96 1.17
CA GLU A 177 10.95 -14.94 2.18
C GLU A 177 9.76 -15.67 2.80
N ILE A 178 8.64 -14.99 3.10
CA ILE A 178 7.49 -15.62 3.77
C ILE A 178 6.75 -16.60 2.83
N PRO A 179 6.31 -16.22 1.61
CA PRO A 179 5.56 -17.12 0.73
C PRO A 179 6.23 -18.45 0.41
N PRO A 180 7.51 -18.51 -0.02
CA PRO A 180 8.15 -19.78 -0.34
C PRO A 180 8.42 -20.63 0.90
N ARG A 181 8.63 -20.02 2.08
CA ARG A 181 8.92 -20.76 3.32
C ARG A 181 7.74 -21.59 3.80
N PHE A 182 6.53 -21.11 3.53
CA PHE A 182 5.28 -21.78 3.90
C PHE A 182 4.47 -22.23 2.68
N ALA A 183 5.13 -22.39 1.54
CA ALA A 183 4.50 -22.87 0.32
C ALA A 183 3.93 -24.28 0.52
N ASP A 184 2.79 -24.53 -0.12
CA ASP A 184 2.10 -25.82 -0.17
C ASP A 184 1.66 -26.36 1.21
N ARG A 185 1.67 -25.51 2.24
CA ARG A 185 1.18 -25.85 3.59
C ARG A 185 -0.30 -25.52 3.74
N PRO A 186 -1.07 -26.34 4.50
CA PRO A 186 -2.44 -25.99 4.85
C PRO A 186 -2.49 -24.83 5.87
N PRO A 187 -3.60 -24.08 5.92
CA PRO A 187 -3.83 -23.09 6.97
C PRO A 187 -3.94 -23.73 8.36
N VAL A 188 -3.53 -22.99 9.39
CA VAL A 188 -3.52 -23.45 10.78
C VAL A 188 -4.77 -23.01 11.56
N ASN A 189 -5.56 -22.06 11.06
CA ASN A 189 -6.77 -21.62 11.76
C ASN A 189 -7.78 -22.75 11.98
N PRO A 190 -8.53 -22.73 13.11
CA PRO A 190 -9.42 -23.82 13.49
C PRO A 190 -10.53 -24.10 12.46
N ASP A 191 -11.10 -23.06 11.84
CA ASP A 191 -12.21 -23.23 10.89
C ASP A 191 -11.81 -24.04 9.65
N HIS A 192 -10.59 -23.82 9.14
CA HIS A 192 -10.08 -24.56 7.98
C HIS A 192 -9.57 -25.96 8.36
N ARG A 193 -9.06 -26.14 9.58
CA ARG A 193 -8.71 -27.48 10.11
C ARG A 193 -9.92 -28.39 10.16
N VAL A 194 -11.08 -27.89 10.61
CA VAL A 194 -12.33 -28.67 10.62
C VAL A 194 -12.82 -28.99 9.20
N ARG A 195 -12.72 -28.03 8.27
CA ARG A 195 -13.15 -28.23 6.87
C ARG A 195 -12.28 -29.20 6.08
N THR A 196 -11.02 -29.37 6.47
CA THR A 196 -10.07 -30.30 5.82
C THR A 196 -10.06 -31.69 6.45
N MET A 197 -10.76 -31.93 7.57
CA MET A 197 -11.01 -33.28 8.08
C MET A 197 -11.87 -34.08 7.08
N GLY A 198 -11.21 -34.80 6.18
CA GLY A 198 -11.84 -35.68 5.18
C GLY A 198 -11.71 -35.23 3.73
N THR A 199 -11.06 -34.07 3.45
CA THR A 199 -10.75 -33.66 2.08
C THR A 199 -9.26 -33.32 1.96
N SER A 200 -8.55 -34.00 1.06
CA SER A 200 -7.17 -33.69 0.69
C SER A 200 -7.13 -32.49 -0.26
N ALA A 201 -7.64 -31.34 0.18
CA ALA A 201 -7.51 -30.12 -0.58
C ALA A 201 -6.00 -29.79 -0.66
N GLU A 202 -5.39 -29.98 -1.84
CA GLU A 202 -4.02 -29.57 -2.09
C GLU A 202 -3.94 -28.04 -2.04
N TRP A 203 -3.30 -27.52 -1.01
CA TRP A 203 -2.92 -26.12 -0.94
C TRP A 203 -1.69 -25.92 -1.82
N ARG A 204 -1.77 -24.99 -2.79
CA ARG A 204 -0.67 -24.69 -3.71
C ARG A 204 -0.08 -23.32 -3.46
N GLY A 205 1.25 -23.24 -3.43
CA GLY A 205 2.00 -22.02 -3.13
C GLY A 205 1.57 -21.41 -1.79
N ALA A 206 1.37 -20.10 -1.76
CA ALA A 206 1.04 -19.37 -0.54
C ALA A 206 -0.46 -19.41 -0.15
N ALA A 207 -1.26 -20.31 -0.73
CA ALA A 207 -2.71 -20.33 -0.52
C ALA A 207 -3.12 -20.59 0.94
N GLY A 208 -2.38 -21.43 1.67
CA GLY A 208 -2.66 -21.71 3.09
C GLY A 208 -2.46 -20.49 3.97
N ILE A 209 -1.26 -19.90 3.94
CA ILE A 209 -0.96 -18.69 4.72
C ILE A 209 -1.86 -17.51 4.32
N GLN A 210 -2.23 -17.39 3.04
CA GLN A 210 -3.20 -16.37 2.60
C GLN A 210 -4.58 -16.56 3.26
N ALA A 211 -5.04 -17.80 3.42
CA ALA A 211 -6.31 -18.07 4.10
C ALA A 211 -6.23 -17.69 5.59
N ASP A 212 -5.10 -17.97 6.25
CA ASP A 212 -4.85 -17.57 7.63
C ASP A 212 -4.78 -16.04 7.80
N VAL A 213 -4.05 -15.33 6.94
CA VAL A 213 -3.99 -13.85 7.00
C VAL A 213 -5.40 -13.25 6.94
N ARG A 214 -6.28 -13.78 6.07
CA ARG A 214 -7.68 -13.33 6.02
C ARG A 214 -8.45 -13.67 7.29
N TRP A 215 -8.23 -14.85 7.85
CA TRP A 215 -8.90 -15.31 9.06
C TRP A 215 -8.50 -14.46 10.28
N TYR A 216 -7.20 -14.28 10.53
CA TYR A 216 -6.70 -13.45 11.63
C TYR A 216 -7.03 -11.97 11.42
N GLY A 217 -7.04 -11.47 10.18
CA GLY A 217 -7.50 -10.12 9.89
C GLY A 217 -9.00 -9.91 10.21
N ALA A 218 -9.85 -10.91 9.94
CA ALA A 218 -11.25 -10.87 10.35
C ALA A 218 -11.41 -10.92 11.87
N TRP A 219 -10.59 -11.73 12.55
CA TRP A 219 -10.54 -11.80 14.01
C TRP A 219 -10.13 -10.45 14.64
N ILE A 220 -9.05 -9.81 14.15
CA ILE A 220 -8.62 -8.47 14.60
C ILE A 220 -9.76 -7.47 14.47
N ARG A 221 -10.45 -7.45 13.32
CA ARG A 221 -11.59 -6.55 13.09
C ARG A 221 -12.68 -6.76 14.13
N GLU A 222 -13.02 -8.01 14.44
CA GLU A 222 -14.08 -8.33 15.41
C GLU A 222 -13.68 -7.94 16.84
N GLU A 223 -12.44 -8.22 17.24
CA GLU A 223 -11.92 -7.82 18.55
C GLU A 223 -11.80 -6.30 18.70
N ALA A 224 -11.34 -5.60 17.65
CA ALA A 224 -11.34 -4.14 17.63
C ALA A 224 -12.77 -3.60 17.79
N TRP A 225 -13.75 -4.18 17.09
CA TRP A 225 -15.14 -3.76 17.22
C TRP A 225 -15.69 -3.96 18.63
N LYS A 226 -15.36 -5.09 19.29
CA LYS A 226 -15.74 -5.33 20.69
C LYS A 226 -15.14 -4.30 21.65
N ARG A 227 -13.87 -3.94 21.47
CA ARG A 227 -13.12 -3.04 22.38
C ARG A 227 -13.49 -1.57 22.18
N ILE A 228 -13.52 -1.11 20.93
CA ILE A 228 -13.58 0.32 20.59
C ILE A 228 -14.76 0.68 19.69
N GLY A 229 -15.62 -0.28 19.31
CA GLY A 229 -16.77 -0.02 18.43
C GLY A 229 -17.74 1.04 18.95
N ARG A 230 -17.82 1.22 20.29
CA ARG A 230 -18.61 2.30 20.91
C ARG A 230 -18.16 3.72 20.52
N LEU A 231 -16.90 3.90 20.11
CA LEU A 231 -16.36 5.18 19.62
C LEU A 231 -16.79 5.49 18.17
N TYR A 232 -17.44 4.51 17.52
CA TYR A 232 -17.88 4.55 16.12
C TYR A 232 -19.40 4.31 16.03
N PRO A 233 -20.22 5.24 16.54
CA PRO A 233 -21.67 5.12 16.50
C PRO A 233 -22.18 5.09 15.06
N LYS A 234 -23.34 4.44 14.87
CA LYS A 234 -24.05 4.41 13.60
C LYS A 234 -24.70 5.76 13.29
N GLY A 235 -25.06 5.97 12.02
CA GLY A 235 -25.91 7.07 11.57
C GLY A 235 -27.30 7.01 12.19
N SER A 236 -28.06 8.10 12.06
CA SER A 236 -29.41 8.20 12.63
C SER A 236 -30.39 7.12 12.16
N ASN A 237 -30.18 6.52 10.98
CA ASN A 237 -31.01 5.41 10.48
C ASN A 237 -30.27 4.06 10.55
N GLY A 238 -29.22 3.96 11.36
CA GLY A 238 -28.44 2.73 11.55
C GLY A 238 -27.37 2.47 10.48
N GLU A 239 -27.08 3.44 9.61
CA GLU A 239 -26.01 3.33 8.61
C GLU A 239 -24.62 3.28 9.26
N THR A 240 -23.67 2.62 8.61
CA THR A 240 -22.27 2.65 9.07
C THR A 240 -21.67 4.03 8.81
N VAL A 241 -21.16 4.70 9.84
CA VAL A 241 -20.38 5.92 9.68
C VAL A 241 -18.97 5.55 9.24
N ILE A 242 -18.52 6.12 8.13
CA ILE A 242 -17.21 5.84 7.54
C ILE A 242 -16.22 6.99 7.70
N ALA A 243 -16.69 8.21 7.94
CA ALA A 243 -15.83 9.35 8.28
C ALA A 243 -16.61 10.46 8.98
N TRP A 244 -15.91 11.26 9.78
CA TRP A 244 -16.37 12.56 10.25
C TRP A 244 -15.46 13.63 9.67
N LEU A 245 -16.06 14.69 9.12
CA LEU A 245 -15.34 15.82 8.56
C LEU A 245 -15.33 16.95 9.58
N TRP A 246 -14.13 17.43 9.91
CA TRP A 246 -13.89 18.47 10.90
C TRP A 246 -13.08 19.62 10.31
N ALA A 247 -13.31 20.82 10.82
CA ALA A 247 -12.43 21.97 10.62
C ALA A 247 -11.64 22.24 11.90
N ARG A 248 -10.37 22.60 11.75
CA ARG A 248 -9.68 23.39 12.78
C ARG A 248 -10.30 24.78 12.83
N THR A 249 -10.35 25.39 14.01
CA THR A 249 -10.88 26.74 14.21
C THR A 249 -9.92 27.61 15.01
N VAL A 250 -9.97 28.93 14.79
CA VAL A 250 -9.35 29.97 15.63
C VAL A 250 -10.41 30.97 16.08
N LYS A 251 -10.16 31.75 17.12
CA LYS A 251 -11.01 32.90 17.43
C LYS A 251 -10.80 34.00 16.40
N CYS A 252 -11.89 34.58 15.89
CA CYS A 252 -11.83 35.73 15.00
C CYS A 252 -11.12 36.89 15.71
N PRO A 253 -10.06 37.48 15.11
CA PRO A 253 -9.26 38.53 15.75
C PRO A 253 -10.01 39.85 15.90
N ASN A 254 -11.15 40.03 15.21
CA ASN A 254 -12.01 41.20 15.40
C ASN A 254 -12.61 41.14 16.83
N PRO A 255 -12.25 42.06 17.74
CA PRO A 255 -12.72 42.02 19.13
C PRO A 255 -14.24 42.16 19.26
N ALA A 256 -14.90 42.82 18.30
CA ALA A 256 -16.35 42.91 18.27
C ALA A 256 -17.01 41.58 17.84
N CYS A 257 -16.28 40.67 17.20
CA CYS A 257 -16.78 39.38 16.73
C CYS A 257 -16.41 38.23 17.69
N GLY A 258 -15.13 37.87 17.79
CA GLY A 258 -14.68 36.76 18.64
C GLY A 258 -15.28 35.38 18.34
N ALA A 259 -15.97 35.21 17.20
CA ALA A 259 -16.56 33.94 16.79
C ALA A 259 -15.48 32.88 16.50
N ASP A 260 -15.86 31.61 16.54
CA ASP A 260 -15.01 30.54 16.00
C ASP A 260 -14.96 30.66 14.48
N LEU A 261 -13.80 31.02 13.95
CA LEU A 261 -13.49 31.03 12.52
C LEU A 261 -13.03 29.63 12.09
N PRO A 262 -13.85 28.87 11.34
CA PRO A 262 -13.45 27.59 10.80
C PRO A 262 -12.45 27.77 9.66
N LEU A 263 -11.45 26.89 9.56
CA LEU A 263 -10.39 26.95 8.55
C LEU A 263 -10.69 25.96 7.42
N VAL A 264 -11.51 26.35 6.46
CA VAL A 264 -12.05 25.45 5.42
C VAL A 264 -11.71 25.98 4.03
N ARG A 265 -11.10 25.12 3.19
CA ARG A 265 -10.78 25.48 1.80
C ARG A 265 -11.99 25.41 0.88
N SER A 266 -12.83 24.40 1.04
CA SER A 266 -14.02 24.18 0.21
C SER A 266 -15.09 23.47 1.03
N PHE A 267 -16.36 23.82 0.78
CA PHE A 267 -17.50 23.18 1.41
C PHE A 267 -18.09 22.03 0.59
N TRP A 268 -17.54 21.75 -0.59
CA TRP A 268 -18.00 20.63 -1.42
C TRP A 268 -17.73 19.26 -0.78
N LEU A 269 -18.77 18.44 -0.73
CA LEU A 269 -18.69 17.02 -0.37
C LEU A 269 -18.70 16.12 -1.63
N SER A 270 -19.50 16.48 -2.64
CA SER A 270 -19.58 15.81 -3.94
C SER A 270 -19.90 16.83 -5.03
N LYS A 271 -19.08 16.88 -6.09
CA LYS A 271 -19.33 17.66 -7.31
C LYS A 271 -19.92 16.83 -8.44
N LYS A 272 -20.34 15.59 -8.16
CA LYS A 272 -20.84 14.68 -9.21
C LYS A 272 -22.21 15.17 -9.68
N LYS A 273 -22.33 15.46 -10.98
CA LYS A 273 -23.58 15.94 -11.60
C LYS A 273 -24.77 15.04 -11.24
N GLY A 274 -25.85 15.64 -10.77
CA GLY A 274 -27.07 14.96 -10.31
C GLY A 274 -26.98 14.29 -8.92
N ARG A 275 -25.83 14.43 -8.24
CA ARG A 275 -25.54 13.91 -6.89
C ARG A 275 -24.60 14.87 -6.14
N GLU A 276 -24.85 16.16 -6.34
CA GLU A 276 -24.14 17.23 -5.68
C GLU A 276 -24.53 17.30 -4.21
N SER A 277 -23.53 17.51 -3.36
CA SER A 277 -23.72 17.73 -1.93
C SER A 277 -22.63 18.65 -1.38
N TRP A 278 -22.99 19.53 -0.45
CA TRP A 278 -22.09 20.51 0.15
C TRP A 278 -22.47 20.79 1.60
N ILE A 279 -21.54 21.44 2.30
CA ILE A 279 -21.71 21.95 3.65
C ILE A 279 -22.16 23.42 3.54
N GLU A 280 -23.27 23.76 4.16
CA GLU A 280 -23.77 25.12 4.25
C GLU A 280 -23.50 25.68 5.66
N PRO A 281 -22.73 26.79 5.78
CA PRO A 281 -22.58 27.49 7.06
C PRO A 281 -23.88 28.20 7.43
N VAL A 282 -24.44 27.87 8.59
CA VAL A 282 -25.59 28.56 9.18
C VAL A 282 -25.07 29.55 10.21
N VAL A 283 -25.21 30.85 9.91
CA VAL A 283 -24.58 31.93 10.68
C VAL A 283 -25.60 32.61 11.61
N ASP A 284 -25.35 32.56 12.92
CA ASP A 284 -26.07 33.36 13.91
C ASP A 284 -25.21 34.58 14.31
N ARG A 285 -25.49 35.72 13.66
CA ARG A 285 -24.75 36.98 13.91
C ARG A 285 -24.99 37.54 15.31
N LYS A 286 -26.13 37.25 15.95
CA LYS A 286 -26.43 37.73 17.31
C LYS A 286 -25.63 36.96 18.35
N LYS A 287 -25.59 35.62 18.21
CA LYS A 287 -24.79 34.75 19.08
C LYS A 287 -23.31 34.69 18.70
N LYS A 288 -22.94 35.31 17.57
CA LYS A 288 -21.59 35.28 16.99
C LYS A 288 -21.09 33.85 16.82
N ALA A 289 -21.96 33.00 16.29
CA ALA A 289 -21.73 31.58 16.15
C ALA A 289 -22.01 31.11 14.72
N VAL A 290 -21.34 30.04 14.32
CA VAL A 290 -21.58 29.33 13.06
C VAL A 290 -21.82 27.85 13.34
N SER A 291 -22.86 27.31 12.74
CA SER A 291 -23.13 25.87 12.63
C SER A 291 -23.08 25.44 11.17
N PHE A 292 -23.17 24.14 10.92
CA PHE A 292 -23.08 23.59 9.58
C PHE A 292 -24.22 22.63 9.32
N GLU A 293 -24.74 22.67 8.10
CA GLU A 293 -25.77 21.75 7.61
C GLU A 293 -25.35 21.17 6.27
N VAL A 294 -25.66 19.90 6.03
CA VAL A 294 -25.44 19.27 4.73
C VAL A 294 -26.62 19.57 3.83
N ARG A 295 -26.32 20.00 2.60
CA ARG A 295 -27.28 20.24 1.53
C ARG A 295 -27.01 19.31 0.35
N THR A 296 -28.07 19.02 -0.40
CA THR A 296 -28.04 18.20 -1.61
C THR A 296 -28.87 18.86 -2.71
N GLY A 297 -28.52 18.62 -3.97
CA GLY A 297 -29.23 19.19 -5.12
C GLY A 297 -28.41 20.25 -5.83
N ARG A 298 -29.04 21.29 -6.38
CA ARG A 298 -28.30 22.32 -7.13
C ARG A 298 -27.65 23.31 -6.16
N ALA A 299 -26.32 23.31 -6.11
CA ALA A 299 -25.58 24.26 -5.30
C ALA A 299 -25.70 25.70 -5.82
N GLU A 300 -25.74 26.66 -4.90
CA GLU A 300 -25.71 28.09 -5.19
C GLU A 300 -24.27 28.58 -5.44
N GLU A 301 -24.16 29.79 -6.00
CA GLU A 301 -22.89 30.48 -6.25
C GLU A 301 -22.13 30.69 -4.93
N GLY A 302 -20.82 30.41 -4.89
CA GLY A 302 -19.98 30.56 -3.68
C GLY A 302 -19.62 29.26 -2.95
N THR A 303 -20.22 28.12 -3.29
CA THR A 303 -19.90 26.80 -2.69
C THR A 303 -18.45 26.34 -2.96
N ASP A 304 -17.83 26.88 -4.02
CA ASP A 304 -16.45 26.57 -4.39
C ASP A 304 -15.41 27.12 -3.40
N SER A 305 -15.72 28.22 -2.72
CA SER A 305 -14.87 28.86 -1.73
C SER A 305 -15.36 28.52 -0.32
N GLY A 306 -14.52 27.84 0.47
CA GLY A 306 -14.73 27.76 1.92
C GLY A 306 -14.50 29.12 2.59
N THR A 307 -14.15 29.12 3.88
CA THR A 307 -13.71 30.34 4.57
C THR A 307 -12.35 30.85 4.12
N LYS A 308 -11.71 30.24 3.13
CA LYS A 308 -10.43 30.64 2.57
C LYS A 308 -10.60 31.27 1.18
N PRO A 309 -10.90 32.58 1.08
CA PRO A 309 -11.12 33.25 -0.21
C PRO A 309 -9.84 33.39 -1.07
N GLY A 310 -8.65 33.25 -0.47
CA GLY A 310 -7.37 33.37 -1.16
C GLY A 310 -6.26 32.54 -0.51
N ALA A 311 -5.04 32.59 -1.06
CA ALA A 311 -3.93 31.77 -0.58
C ALA A 311 -3.55 32.03 0.89
N THR A 312 -3.67 33.28 1.33
CA THR A 312 -3.13 33.79 2.60
C THR A 312 -4.19 34.27 3.59
N ASP A 313 -5.47 34.31 3.20
CA ASP A 313 -6.55 34.94 3.97
C ASP A 313 -7.68 33.98 4.28
N PHE A 314 -8.32 34.19 5.44
CA PHE A 314 -9.53 33.53 5.88
C PHE A 314 -10.61 34.56 6.20
N ALA A 315 -11.82 34.41 5.64
CA ALA A 315 -12.97 35.26 5.90
C ALA A 315 -13.84 34.68 7.02
N CYS A 316 -14.13 35.49 8.03
CA CYS A 316 -15.05 35.11 9.10
C CYS A 316 -16.49 35.04 8.58
N PRO A 317 -17.19 33.91 8.69
CA PRO A 317 -18.58 33.82 8.20
C PRO A 317 -19.55 34.70 9.00
N VAL A 318 -19.18 35.14 10.21
CA VAL A 318 -20.02 35.98 11.07
C VAL A 318 -19.89 37.47 10.75
N CYS A 319 -18.67 37.98 10.67
CA CYS A 319 -18.40 39.42 10.50
C CYS A 319 -17.72 39.79 9.18
N GLU A 320 -17.47 38.81 8.31
CA GLU A 320 -16.84 38.95 6.99
C GLU A 320 -15.40 39.52 7.01
N GLY A 321 -14.86 39.76 8.20
CA GLY A 321 -13.50 40.24 8.40
C GLY A 321 -12.45 39.22 7.95
N LEU A 322 -11.38 39.74 7.33
CA LEU A 322 -10.26 38.93 6.86
C LEU A 322 -9.23 38.70 7.96
N THR A 323 -8.84 37.44 8.11
CA THR A 323 -7.82 36.95 9.04
C THR A 323 -6.64 36.38 8.27
N LYS A 324 -5.44 36.89 8.52
CA LYS A 324 -4.22 36.46 7.83
C LYS A 324 -3.79 35.08 8.34
N THR A 325 -3.18 34.28 7.45
CA THR A 325 -2.60 32.96 7.80
C THR A 325 -1.54 33.08 8.90
N ALA A 326 -0.82 34.21 9.00
CA ALA A 326 0.15 34.44 10.07
C ALA A 326 -0.49 34.39 11.47
N TYR A 327 -1.64 35.04 11.65
CA TYR A 327 -2.39 34.97 12.91
C TYR A 327 -2.86 33.54 13.21
N VAL A 328 -3.35 32.81 12.19
CA VAL A 328 -3.76 31.41 12.37
C VAL A 328 -2.59 30.53 12.84
N ARG A 329 -1.39 30.78 12.32
CA ARG A 329 -0.17 30.07 12.74
C ARG A 329 0.25 30.45 14.15
N GLU A 330 0.17 31.73 14.51
CA GLU A 330 0.42 32.20 15.88
C GLU A 330 -0.53 31.55 16.89
N GLU A 331 -1.83 31.54 16.62
CA GLU A 331 -2.83 30.83 17.44
C GLU A 331 -2.53 29.33 17.53
N GLY A 332 -2.13 28.71 16.41
CA GLY A 332 -1.69 27.31 16.35
C GLY A 332 -0.50 27.03 17.25
N MET A 333 0.59 27.77 17.08
CA MET A 333 1.80 27.64 17.88
C MET A 333 1.56 27.88 19.37
N ALA A 334 0.55 28.69 19.71
CA ALA A 334 0.16 28.93 21.09
C ALA A 334 -0.88 27.91 21.63
N GLY A 335 -1.21 26.86 20.88
CA GLY A 335 -2.12 25.79 21.30
C GLY A 335 -3.60 26.21 21.36
N ARG A 336 -3.98 27.30 20.68
CA ARG A 336 -5.34 27.87 20.72
C ARG A 336 -6.24 27.43 19.56
N LEU A 337 -5.82 26.43 18.78
CA LEU A 337 -6.69 25.82 17.79
C LEU A 337 -7.76 24.97 18.47
N SER A 338 -8.97 25.05 17.95
CA SER A 338 -10.08 24.17 18.33
C SER A 338 -10.55 23.34 17.12
N GLU A 339 -11.57 22.50 17.32
CA GLU A 339 -12.15 21.65 16.29
C GLU A 339 -13.66 21.89 16.19
N ARG A 340 -14.21 21.78 14.97
CA ARG A 340 -15.66 21.87 14.73
C ARG A 340 -16.12 20.87 13.69
N ALA A 341 -17.15 20.09 14.02
CA ALA A 341 -17.74 19.12 13.10
C ALA A 341 -18.45 19.84 11.95
N LEU A 342 -18.20 19.40 10.73
CA LEU A 342 -18.79 19.95 9.50
C LEU A 342 -19.84 19.02 8.91
N ALA A 343 -19.54 17.72 8.86
CA ALA A 343 -20.44 16.70 8.30
C ALA A 343 -20.03 15.30 8.79
N VAL A 344 -20.97 14.37 8.70
CA VAL A 344 -20.74 12.93 8.91
C VAL A 344 -20.96 12.21 7.58
N VAL A 345 -20.04 11.32 7.23
CA VAL A 345 -20.10 10.53 6.00
C VAL A 345 -20.53 9.11 6.37
N THR A 346 -21.60 8.63 5.75
CA THR A 346 -22.15 7.30 5.98
C THR A 346 -22.08 6.46 4.71
N GLU A 347 -22.01 5.14 4.90
CA GLU A 347 -22.12 4.18 3.82
C GLU A 347 -23.58 4.05 3.37
N GLY A 348 -23.83 4.30 2.08
CA GLY A 348 -25.12 4.08 1.44
C GLY A 348 -25.03 3.00 0.36
N LYS A 349 -26.17 2.64 -0.24
CA LYS A 349 -26.25 1.61 -1.29
C LYS A 349 -25.44 2.04 -2.53
N ARG A 350 -24.21 1.51 -2.65
CA ARG A 350 -23.24 1.79 -3.75
C ARG A 350 -22.79 3.25 -3.86
N GLN A 351 -23.00 4.06 -2.82
CA GLN A 351 -22.58 5.47 -2.77
C GLN A 351 -22.42 5.95 -1.34
N ARG A 352 -21.73 7.07 -1.16
CA ARG A 352 -21.65 7.77 0.13
C ARG A 352 -22.91 8.61 0.33
N THR A 353 -23.39 8.67 1.56
CA THR A 353 -24.40 9.63 2.01
C THR A 353 -23.75 10.56 3.05
N TYR A 354 -24.35 11.73 3.23
CA TYR A 354 -23.80 12.79 4.06
C TYR A 354 -24.88 13.29 5.01
N LEU A 355 -24.52 13.40 6.29
CA LEU A 355 -25.39 13.88 7.36
C LEU A 355 -24.82 15.17 7.95
N SER A 356 -25.70 16.08 8.33
CA SER A 356 -25.35 17.25 9.12
C SER A 356 -24.84 16.82 10.51
N PRO A 357 -23.95 17.58 11.16
CA PRO A 357 -23.44 17.27 12.50
C PRO A 357 -24.51 17.01 13.56
N GLN A 358 -25.70 17.60 13.42
CA GLN A 358 -26.82 17.46 14.35
C GLN A 358 -27.64 16.18 14.11
N GLN A 359 -27.43 15.51 12.98
CA GLN A 359 -28.15 14.29 12.58
C GLN A 359 -27.40 13.01 12.98
N SER A 360 -26.23 13.13 13.62
CA SER A 360 -25.44 11.98 14.07
C SER A 360 -24.57 12.36 15.27
N VAL A 361 -24.14 11.36 16.03
CA VAL A 361 -23.20 11.58 17.13
C VAL A 361 -21.83 11.93 16.55
N THR A 362 -21.37 13.13 16.85
CA THR A 362 -20.06 13.65 16.41
C THR A 362 -19.00 13.55 17.51
N GLY A 363 -19.41 13.68 18.78
CA GLY A 363 -18.54 13.49 19.94
C GLY A 363 -18.27 12.02 20.26
N TYR A 364 -17.32 11.81 21.16
CA TYR A 364 -17.02 10.53 21.76
C TYR A 364 -16.47 10.77 23.17
N GLU A 365 -16.68 9.81 24.06
CA GLU A 365 -16.13 9.84 25.41
C GLU A 365 -15.09 8.73 25.54
N LEU A 366 -13.92 9.11 26.02
CA LEU A 366 -12.87 8.17 26.34
C LEU A 366 -13.02 7.71 27.79
N THR A 367 -12.68 6.46 28.03
CA THR A 367 -12.45 5.96 29.39
C THR A 367 -11.11 6.49 29.91
N THR A 368 -10.92 6.50 31.22
CA THR A 368 -9.65 6.91 31.83
C THR A 368 -8.45 6.12 31.27
N ASP A 369 -8.62 4.82 31.03
CA ASP A 369 -7.55 3.99 30.44
C ASP A 369 -7.24 4.40 29.00
N GLU A 370 -8.24 4.76 28.20
CA GLU A 370 -8.02 5.25 26.84
C GLU A 370 -7.37 6.63 26.82
N GLU A 371 -7.70 7.51 27.76
CA GLU A 371 -7.03 8.80 27.94
C GLU A 371 -5.55 8.60 28.27
N HIS A 372 -5.25 7.68 29.19
CA HIS A 372 -3.87 7.29 29.49
C HIS A 372 -3.14 6.72 28.27
N ARG A 373 -3.80 5.88 27.46
CA ARG A 373 -3.23 5.35 26.20
C ARG A 373 -2.92 6.47 25.21
N VAL A 374 -3.80 7.46 25.09
CA VAL A 374 -3.58 8.63 24.21
C VAL A 374 -2.36 9.42 24.68
N GLU A 375 -2.22 9.63 26.00
CA GLU A 375 -1.09 10.34 26.57
C GLU A 375 0.22 9.54 26.41
N ASP A 376 0.21 8.23 26.65
CA ASP A 376 1.36 7.36 26.42
C ASP A 376 1.83 7.40 24.96
N ALA A 377 0.89 7.28 24.01
CA ALA A 377 1.19 7.33 22.59
C ALA A 377 1.86 8.67 22.20
N ARG A 378 1.39 9.80 22.76
CA ARG A 378 1.93 11.14 22.47
C ARG A 378 3.28 11.40 23.14
N SER A 379 3.44 10.93 24.38
CA SER A 379 4.61 11.22 25.23
C SER A 379 5.75 10.23 25.06
N ARG A 380 5.52 9.06 24.46
CA ARG A 380 6.56 8.03 24.28
C ARG A 380 6.72 7.57 22.84
N GLN A 381 5.62 7.22 22.18
CA GLN A 381 5.68 6.52 20.87
C GLN A 381 5.79 7.48 19.68
N LEU A 382 5.10 8.63 19.75
CA LEU A 382 4.96 9.59 18.66
C LEU A 382 5.55 10.97 18.98
N VAL A 383 6.61 10.98 19.79
CA VAL A 383 7.31 12.19 20.27
C VAL A 383 8.11 12.90 19.18
N GLY A 384 8.46 12.19 18.09
CA GLY A 384 9.28 12.74 17.03
C GLY A 384 8.68 14.03 16.44
N ALA A 385 9.54 15.00 16.14
CA ALA A 385 9.10 16.28 15.60
C ALA A 385 8.58 16.14 14.17
N THR A 386 7.51 16.87 13.85
CA THR A 386 7.07 17.01 12.47
C THR A 386 8.05 17.91 11.69
N PRO A 387 8.22 17.70 10.37
CA PRO A 387 9.16 18.51 9.59
C PRO A 387 8.77 19.99 9.58
N GLN A 388 9.70 20.88 9.94
CA GLN A 388 9.49 22.34 9.87
C GLN A 388 9.38 22.84 8.43
N HIS A 389 9.99 22.12 7.48
CA HIS A 389 9.97 22.43 6.07
C HIS A 389 9.68 21.17 5.27
N LEU A 390 8.65 21.22 4.42
CA LEU A 390 8.27 20.15 3.51
C LEU A 390 7.73 20.76 2.22
N THR A 391 8.14 20.20 1.08
CA THR A 391 7.57 20.55 -0.23
C THR A 391 6.07 20.25 -0.22
N GLY A 392 5.25 21.25 -0.55
CA GLY A 392 3.78 21.14 -0.49
C GLY A 392 3.13 21.64 0.81
N GLY A 393 3.94 22.08 1.79
CA GLY A 393 3.48 22.69 3.03
C GLY A 393 3.68 21.80 4.26
N THR A 394 3.71 22.42 5.44
CA THR A 394 3.90 21.74 6.73
C THR A 394 2.77 22.06 7.70
N CYS A 395 2.47 21.11 8.59
CA CYS A 395 1.60 21.28 9.75
C CYS A 395 2.31 21.92 10.95
N TYR A 396 3.65 21.94 10.96
CA TYR A 396 4.46 22.42 12.09
C TYR A 396 4.08 23.86 12.50
N GLY A 397 3.97 24.76 11.51
CA GLY A 397 3.61 26.16 11.76
C GLY A 397 2.20 26.38 12.30
N TYR A 398 1.37 25.33 12.41
CA TYR A 398 0.05 25.37 13.05
C TYR A 398 0.07 24.77 14.46
N GLY A 399 1.24 24.61 15.07
CA GLY A 399 1.40 24.05 16.43
C GLY A 399 1.34 22.53 16.50
N LEU A 400 1.23 21.83 15.36
CA LEU A 400 1.25 20.37 15.29
C LEU A 400 2.70 19.88 15.17
N THR A 401 3.49 20.10 16.22
CA THR A 401 4.95 19.97 16.21
C THR A 401 5.46 18.55 16.44
N THR A 402 4.62 17.61 16.85
CA THR A 402 4.95 16.19 17.03
C THR A 402 4.04 15.30 16.20
N TRP A 403 4.49 14.08 15.87
CA TRP A 403 3.67 13.11 15.14
C TRP A 403 2.36 12.79 15.90
N GLY A 404 2.42 12.72 17.23
CA GLY A 404 1.24 12.46 18.07
C GLY A 404 0.17 13.56 18.00
N ALA A 405 0.56 14.80 17.70
CA ALA A 405 -0.38 15.92 17.55
C ALA A 405 -1.24 15.85 16.27
N LEU A 406 -0.82 15.05 15.27
CA LEU A 406 -1.56 14.91 14.02
C LEU A 406 -2.82 14.06 14.15
N PHE A 407 -2.95 13.31 15.24
CA PHE A 407 -4.04 12.38 15.46
C PHE A 407 -4.98 12.88 16.55
N THR A 408 -6.28 12.71 16.31
CA THR A 408 -7.30 12.87 17.35
C THR A 408 -7.15 11.77 18.42
N PRO A 409 -7.58 12.02 19.66
CA PRO A 409 -7.59 10.99 20.70
C PRO A 409 -8.26 9.68 20.25
N ARG A 410 -9.43 9.75 19.60
CA ARG A 410 -10.10 8.56 19.05
C ARG A 410 -9.25 7.79 18.03
N GLN A 411 -8.51 8.48 17.16
CA GLN A 411 -7.62 7.83 16.20
C GLN A 411 -6.44 7.12 16.90
N LEU A 412 -5.88 7.72 17.95
CA LEU A 412 -4.80 7.10 18.72
C LEU A 412 -5.28 5.86 19.49
N VAL A 413 -6.47 5.92 20.08
CA VAL A 413 -7.09 4.73 20.69
C VAL A 413 -7.26 3.62 19.65
N ALA A 414 -7.75 3.94 18.45
CA ALA A 414 -7.90 2.95 17.39
C ALA A 414 -6.57 2.37 16.91
N LEU A 415 -5.58 3.21 16.59
CA LEU A 415 -4.28 2.78 16.09
C LEU A 415 -3.53 1.91 17.12
N THR A 416 -3.53 2.33 18.39
CA THR A 416 -2.90 1.54 19.45
C THR A 416 -3.66 0.24 19.71
N THR A 417 -5.00 0.24 19.60
CA THR A 417 -5.78 -1.00 19.73
C THR A 417 -5.44 -1.99 18.63
N PHE A 418 -5.32 -1.54 17.38
CA PHE A 418 -4.87 -2.40 16.28
C PHE A 418 -3.44 -2.88 16.47
N SER A 419 -2.53 -2.02 16.95
CA SER A 419 -1.15 -2.40 17.26
C SER A 419 -1.08 -3.53 18.28
N ASP A 420 -1.86 -3.46 19.37
CA ASP A 420 -1.91 -4.52 20.39
C ASP A 420 -2.51 -5.81 19.81
N LEU A 421 -3.59 -5.69 19.03
CA LEU A 421 -4.28 -6.83 18.43
C LEU A 421 -3.42 -7.60 17.42
N ILE A 422 -2.45 -6.95 16.76
CA ILE A 422 -1.48 -7.65 15.91
C ILE A 422 -0.62 -8.60 16.77
N GLY A 423 -0.15 -8.13 17.94
CA GLY A 423 0.58 -8.97 18.89
C GLY A 423 -0.26 -10.15 19.40
N GLU A 424 -1.51 -9.89 19.79
CA GLU A 424 -2.42 -10.97 20.22
C GLU A 424 -2.77 -11.95 19.10
N ALA A 425 -2.92 -11.47 17.86
CA ALA A 425 -3.15 -12.31 16.69
C ALA A 425 -1.92 -13.18 16.39
N ARG A 426 -0.71 -12.67 16.58
CA ARG A 426 0.54 -13.45 16.50
C ARG A 426 0.52 -14.60 17.50
N ASP A 427 0.24 -14.32 18.77
CA ASP A 427 0.21 -15.34 19.83
C ASP A 427 -0.90 -16.39 19.58
N LEU A 428 -2.05 -15.94 19.09
CA LEU A 428 -3.12 -16.84 18.67
C LEU A 428 -2.70 -17.71 17.49
N ALA A 429 -2.05 -17.14 16.47
CA ALA A 429 -1.55 -17.87 15.32
C ALA A 429 -0.49 -18.90 15.69
N GLN A 430 0.40 -18.58 16.64
CA GLN A 430 1.39 -19.52 17.15
C GLN A 430 0.72 -20.73 17.82
N ARG A 431 -0.27 -20.49 18.69
CA ARG A 431 -1.01 -21.59 19.35
C ARG A 431 -1.71 -22.48 18.33
N HIS A 432 -2.43 -21.89 17.38
CA HIS A 432 -3.09 -22.64 16.31
C HIS A 432 -2.08 -23.42 15.44
N ALA A 433 -0.91 -22.86 15.16
CA ALA A 433 0.15 -23.55 14.43
C ALA A 433 0.68 -24.78 15.18
N ILE A 434 0.89 -24.68 16.50
CA ILE A 434 1.28 -25.83 17.34
C ILE A 434 0.20 -26.92 17.30
N GLU A 435 -1.07 -26.54 17.47
CA GLU A 435 -2.19 -27.49 17.40
C GLU A 435 -2.36 -28.12 16.00
N ALA A 436 -1.94 -27.41 14.96
CA ALA A 436 -1.89 -27.91 13.58
C ALA A 436 -0.66 -28.80 13.32
N GLY A 437 0.23 -28.99 14.30
CA GLY A 437 1.37 -29.89 14.23
C GLY A 437 2.69 -29.23 13.82
N LEU A 438 2.78 -27.90 13.75
CA LEU A 438 4.06 -27.22 13.54
C LEU A 438 4.91 -27.28 14.81
N SER A 439 6.23 -27.42 14.63
CA SER A 439 7.17 -27.51 15.74
C SER A 439 7.14 -26.26 16.63
N ALA A 440 7.06 -26.47 17.95
CA ALA A 440 7.13 -25.41 18.96
C ALA A 440 8.57 -25.07 19.38
N SER A 441 9.57 -25.88 19.00
CA SER A 441 10.96 -25.73 19.44
C SER A 441 11.87 -25.11 18.38
N GLU A 442 11.33 -24.80 17.19
CA GLU A 442 12.06 -24.10 16.15
C GLU A 442 12.10 -22.60 16.43
N PRO A 443 13.16 -21.89 15.98
CA PRO A 443 13.29 -20.46 16.23
C PRO A 443 12.28 -19.64 15.41
N GLY A 444 12.24 -18.33 15.66
CA GLY A 444 11.43 -17.38 14.92
C GLY A 444 11.86 -17.20 13.46
N PHE A 445 11.08 -16.40 12.73
CA PHE A 445 11.29 -16.20 11.30
C PHE A 445 12.64 -15.51 10.97
N ALA A 446 13.06 -14.57 11.83
CA ALA A 446 14.31 -13.83 11.66
C ALA A 446 15.55 -14.72 11.70
N ASP A 447 15.49 -15.83 12.45
CA ASP A 447 16.58 -16.79 12.63
C ASP A 447 16.45 -18.01 11.69
N GLY A 448 15.61 -17.91 10.66
CA GLY A 448 15.44 -18.94 9.64
C GLY A 448 14.53 -20.11 10.03
N GLY A 449 13.76 -20.01 11.12
CA GLY A 449 12.85 -21.06 11.53
C GLY A 449 11.67 -21.28 10.56
N THR A 450 11.05 -22.46 10.66
CA THR A 450 9.90 -22.89 9.84
C THR A 450 8.74 -23.45 10.66
N GLY A 451 8.89 -23.50 11.99
CA GLY A 451 7.89 -23.96 12.94
C GLY A 451 6.83 -22.93 13.28
N ALA A 452 6.15 -23.13 14.41
CA ALA A 452 4.98 -22.34 14.81
C ALA A 452 5.30 -20.87 15.05
N GLU A 453 6.48 -20.56 15.61
CA GLU A 453 6.91 -19.18 15.87
C GLU A 453 7.14 -18.42 14.56
N ALA A 454 7.92 -18.99 13.65
CA ALA A 454 8.15 -18.38 12.33
C ALA A 454 6.87 -18.22 11.50
N TYR A 455 5.93 -19.16 11.63
CA TYR A 455 4.62 -19.05 10.98
C TYR A 455 3.83 -17.86 11.54
N ALA A 456 3.79 -17.71 12.87
CA ALA A 456 3.12 -16.61 13.54
C ALA A 456 3.74 -15.24 13.20
N ASP A 457 5.07 -15.15 13.15
CA ASP A 457 5.79 -13.96 12.65
C ASP A 457 5.36 -13.60 11.22
N GLY A 458 5.22 -14.62 10.37
CA GLY A 458 4.79 -14.43 8.99
C GLY A 458 3.36 -13.87 8.90
N ILE A 459 2.45 -14.37 9.72
CA ILE A 459 1.08 -13.84 9.83
C ILE A 459 1.11 -12.39 10.32
N ALA A 460 1.80 -12.11 11.42
CA ALA A 460 1.87 -10.78 12.02
C ALA A 460 2.51 -9.74 11.09
N THR A 461 3.40 -10.15 10.19
CA THR A 461 4.01 -9.27 9.18
C THR A 461 3.01 -8.80 8.12
N TYR A 462 1.99 -9.61 7.80
CA TYR A 462 0.97 -9.27 6.79
C TYR A 462 -0.23 -8.51 7.36
N LEU A 463 -0.54 -8.69 8.65
CA LEU A 463 -1.60 -7.99 9.37
C LEU A 463 -1.17 -6.55 9.66
#